data_AF-A0A091I8Q9-F1
#
_entry.id   AF-A0A091I8Q9-F1
#
_cell.length_a   1.000
_cell.length_b   1.000
_cell.length_c   1.000
_cell.angle_alpha   90.00
_cell.angle_beta   90.00
_cell.angle_gamma   90.00
#
_symmetry.space_group_name_H-M   'P 1'
#
loop_
_entity.id
_entity.type
_entity.pdbx_description
1 polymer ?
#
loop_
_entity_poly.entity_id
_entity_poly.type
_entity_poly.pdbx_seq_one_letter_code
_entity_poly.pdbx_strand_id
1 'polypeptide(L)'
;VHLWCFLGRYPALMDCMNKLNQNKEYLAFSKERSWMLLSRRNQLLLEFSFWNEPLPHQGPNIYKLRTYKLKAGTMIEWGSNWQEKQEAVGGFFPQTGELYVVHHLWGKRKTLLGWPEGALGVSPLTSPSTYRDLQSREETGNAAWRRRGWDENVYYT
;
A
#
# COMPACT_ATOMS: atom_id res chain seq x y z
N VAL A 1 -2.75 -7.03 -5.14
CA VAL A 1 -1.43 -6.40 -4.96
C VAL A 1 -0.75 -7.07 -3.78
N HIS A 2 0.52 -7.43 -3.90
CA HIS A 2 1.29 -8.04 -2.81
C HIS A 2 2.47 -7.12 -2.48
N LEU A 3 2.68 -6.82 -1.20
CA LEU A 3 3.86 -6.11 -0.72
C LEU A 3 4.72 -7.12 0.05
N TRP A 4 6.01 -7.18 -0.29
CA TRP A 4 6.98 -8.06 0.34
C TRP A 4 8.07 -7.18 0.95
N CYS A 5 8.26 -7.29 2.27
CA CYS A 5 9.34 -6.60 2.96
C CYS A 5 10.54 -7.53 3.11
N PHE A 6 11.72 -7.07 2.71
CA PHE A 6 12.97 -7.80 2.87
C PHE A 6 13.80 -7.16 3.98
N LEU A 7 13.74 -7.76 5.18
CA LEU A 7 14.58 -7.38 6.30
C LEU A 7 16.04 -7.67 5.96
N GLY A 8 16.91 -6.66 6.08
CA GLY A 8 18.30 -6.75 5.60
C GLY A 8 18.53 -6.16 4.21
N ARG A 9 17.56 -5.40 3.67
CA ARG A 9 17.70 -4.60 2.43
C ARG A 9 18.05 -5.46 1.21
N TYR A 10 18.86 -4.92 0.30
CA TYR A 10 19.28 -5.54 -0.96
C TYR A 10 19.88 -6.94 -0.82
N PRO A 11 20.81 -7.22 0.11
CA PRO A 11 21.34 -8.57 0.31
C PRO A 11 20.27 -9.62 0.56
N ALA A 12 19.30 -9.34 1.43
CA ALA A 12 18.23 -10.28 1.74
C ALA A 12 17.33 -10.58 0.52
N LEU A 13 17.10 -9.57 -0.34
CA LEU A 13 16.42 -9.77 -1.62
C LEU A 13 17.23 -10.69 -2.54
N MET A 14 18.55 -10.47 -2.66
CA MET A 14 19.43 -11.29 -3.50
C MET A 14 19.45 -12.74 -3.03
N ASP A 15 19.56 -12.97 -1.72
CA ASP A 15 19.53 -14.30 -1.12
C ASP A 15 18.20 -15.01 -1.37
N CYS A 16 17.08 -14.29 -1.23
CA CYS A 16 15.76 -14.83 -1.56
C CYS A 16 15.67 -15.22 -3.04
N MET A 17 16.11 -14.35 -3.94
CA MET A 17 16.09 -14.62 -5.37
C MET A 17 16.98 -15.82 -5.74
N ASN A 18 18.16 -15.93 -5.12
CA ASN A 18 19.06 -17.08 -5.29
C ASN A 18 18.40 -18.38 -4.83
N LYS A 19 17.76 -18.40 -3.66
CA LYS A 19 17.03 -19.57 -3.15
C LYS A 19 15.88 -19.97 -4.07
N LEU A 20 15.11 -19.00 -4.57
CA LEU A 20 14.01 -19.26 -5.51
C LEU A 20 14.52 -19.84 -6.83
N ASN A 21 15.64 -19.32 -7.35
CA ASN A 21 16.24 -19.81 -8.60
C ASN A 21 16.83 -21.22 -8.47
N GLN A 22 17.16 -21.68 -7.26
CA GLN A 22 17.65 -23.05 -7.02
C GLN A 22 16.50 -24.04 -6.74
N ASN A 23 15.30 -23.55 -6.42
CA ASN A 23 14.15 -24.40 -6.10
C ASN A 23 13.46 -24.91 -7.37
N LYS A 24 13.63 -26.20 -7.66
CA LYS A 24 13.05 -26.87 -8.84
C LYS A 24 11.52 -26.84 -8.87
N GLU A 25 10.86 -27.00 -7.72
CA GLU A 25 9.39 -26.94 -7.62
C GLU A 25 8.88 -25.54 -7.94
N TYR A 26 9.53 -24.50 -7.42
CA TYR A 26 9.19 -23.12 -7.73
C TYR A 26 9.37 -22.79 -9.22
N LEU A 27 10.45 -23.29 -9.84
CA LEU A 27 10.69 -23.10 -11.27
C LEU A 27 9.62 -23.80 -12.13
N ALA A 28 9.26 -25.04 -11.80
CA ALA A 28 8.19 -25.78 -12.47
C ALA A 28 6.86 -25.04 -12.33
N PHE A 29 6.50 -24.64 -11.11
CA PHE A 29 5.31 -23.83 -10.84
C PHE A 29 5.33 -22.50 -11.59
N SER A 30 6.47 -21.82 -11.66
CA SER A 30 6.56 -20.54 -12.38
C SER A 30 6.35 -20.71 -13.89
N LYS A 31 6.76 -21.85 -14.47
CA LYS A 31 6.54 -22.20 -15.87
C LYS A 31 5.07 -22.52 -16.16
N GLU A 32 4.40 -23.25 -15.27
CA GLU A 32 2.96 -23.49 -15.38
C GLU A 32 2.16 -22.22 -15.13
N ARG A 33 2.53 -21.41 -14.15
CA ARG A 33 1.78 -20.18 -13.88
C ARG A 33 1.89 -19.16 -15.03
N SER A 34 2.98 -19.15 -15.80
CA SER A 34 3.21 -18.13 -16.82
C SER A 34 2.14 -18.13 -17.92
N TRP A 35 1.55 -19.29 -18.26
CA TRP A 35 0.48 -19.35 -19.26
C TRP A 35 -0.86 -18.77 -18.77
N MET A 36 -1.07 -18.71 -17.46
CA MET A 36 -2.28 -18.12 -16.84
C MET A 36 -2.15 -16.61 -16.61
N LEU A 37 -0.93 -16.06 -16.68
CA LEU A 37 -0.66 -14.67 -16.34
C LEU A 37 -0.65 -13.80 -17.61
N LEU A 38 -1.70 -12.98 -17.78
CA LEU A 38 -1.74 -11.98 -18.85
C LEU A 38 -0.65 -10.90 -18.67
N SER A 39 -0.47 -10.41 -17.45
CA SER A 39 0.58 -9.44 -17.11
C SER A 39 0.94 -9.47 -15.64
N ARG A 40 2.20 -9.16 -15.33
CA ARG A 40 2.71 -8.96 -13.96
C ARG A 40 3.71 -7.82 -13.96
N ARG A 41 3.54 -6.87 -13.03
CA ARG A 41 4.51 -5.80 -12.77
C ARG A 41 5.06 -5.96 -11.36
N ASN A 42 6.39 -6.05 -11.25
CA ASN A 42 7.11 -6.05 -9.97
C ASN A 42 7.96 -4.78 -9.92
N GLN A 43 7.88 -4.04 -8.83
CA GLN A 43 8.69 -2.83 -8.61
C GLN A 43 9.45 -3.00 -7.30
N LEU A 44 10.73 -2.59 -7.31
CA LEU A 44 11.52 -2.52 -6.10
C LEU A 44 11.40 -1.12 -5.51
N LEU A 45 10.81 -1.07 -4.34
CA LEU A 45 10.45 0.16 -3.67
C LEU A 45 11.38 0.41 -2.48
N LEU A 46 11.76 1.66 -2.30
CA LEU A 46 12.32 2.16 -1.06
C LEU A 46 11.24 2.87 -0.27
N GLU A 47 11.32 2.75 1.04
CA GLU A 47 10.53 3.54 1.97
C GLU A 47 11.18 4.91 2.19
N PHE A 48 10.34 5.93 2.33
CA PHE A 48 10.77 7.24 2.81
C PHE A 48 11.17 7.15 4.29
N SER A 49 12.34 7.70 4.64
CA SER A 49 12.92 7.58 6.00
C SER A 49 12.13 8.26 7.11
N PHE A 50 11.12 9.07 6.78
CA PHE A 50 10.37 9.87 7.74
C PHE A 50 9.04 9.21 8.17
N TRP A 51 8.66 8.07 7.59
CA TRP A 51 7.66 7.18 8.17
C TRP A 51 8.33 6.15 9.08
N ASN A 52 7.65 5.81 10.19
CA ASN A 52 8.10 4.74 11.07
C ASN A 52 7.86 3.38 10.41
N GLU A 53 8.67 2.37 10.77
CA GLU A 53 8.52 1.02 10.26
C GLU A 53 7.06 0.55 10.42
N PRO A 54 6.39 0.10 9.34
CA PRO A 54 4.97 -0.18 9.37
C PRO A 54 4.68 -1.39 10.27
N LEU A 55 4.11 -1.12 11.45
CA LEU A 55 3.69 -2.17 12.37
C LEU A 55 2.40 -2.84 11.87
N PRO A 56 2.26 -4.18 11.97
CA PRO A 56 0.99 -4.84 11.72
C PRO A 56 -0.07 -4.29 12.68
N HIS A 57 -1.07 -3.60 12.13
CA HIS A 57 -2.20 -3.13 12.92
C HIS A 57 -3.00 -4.32 13.44
N GLN A 58 -3.36 -4.32 14.73
CA GLN A 58 -4.21 -5.37 15.30
C GLN A 58 -5.63 -5.34 14.72
N GLY A 59 -6.15 -6.51 14.36
CA GLY A 59 -7.52 -6.69 13.85
C GLY A 59 -7.65 -6.60 12.33
N PRO A 60 -8.87 -6.67 11.79
CA PRO A 60 -9.12 -6.49 10.37
C PRO A 60 -8.88 -5.02 9.98
N ASN A 61 -8.04 -4.79 8.97
CA ASN A 61 -7.73 -3.45 8.49
C ASN A 61 -8.08 -3.31 7.02
N ILE A 62 -8.47 -2.10 6.63
CA ILE A 62 -8.69 -1.72 5.24
C ILE A 62 -7.49 -0.90 4.81
N TYR A 63 -6.79 -1.40 3.78
CA TYR A 63 -5.65 -0.71 3.20
C TYR A 63 -6.02 -0.06 1.86
N LYS A 64 -5.50 1.14 1.63
CA LYS A 64 -5.62 1.84 0.35
C LYS A 64 -4.23 2.22 -0.12
N LEU A 65 -3.81 1.68 -1.26
CA LEU A 65 -2.61 2.11 -1.97
C LEU A 65 -3.00 3.21 -2.96
N ARG A 66 -2.35 4.36 -2.89
CA ARG A 66 -2.47 5.43 -3.87
C ARG A 66 -1.14 5.62 -4.58
N THR A 67 -1.17 5.80 -5.89
CA THR A 67 0.02 6.07 -6.70
C THR A 67 -0.11 7.47 -7.27
N TYR A 68 0.91 8.30 -7.08
CA TYR A 68 0.96 9.67 -7.57
C TYR A 68 2.13 9.81 -8.55
N LYS A 69 1.88 10.54 -9.65
CA LYS A 69 2.92 11.05 -10.53
C LYS A 69 3.15 12.49 -10.16
N LEU A 70 4.33 12.78 -9.66
CA LEU A 70 4.73 14.07 -9.14
C LEU A 70 5.43 14.88 -10.21
N LYS A 71 5.51 16.19 -9.98
CA LYS A 71 6.40 17.06 -10.74
C LYS A 71 7.87 16.74 -10.39
N ALA A 72 8.76 17.06 -11.33
CA ALA A 72 10.19 16.87 -11.08
C ALA A 72 10.64 17.74 -9.89
N GLY A 73 11.32 17.12 -8.92
CA GLY A 73 11.86 17.81 -7.74
C GLY A 73 10.91 17.91 -6.53
N THR A 74 9.64 17.52 -6.65
CA THR A 74 8.64 17.73 -5.57
C THR A 74 8.46 16.52 -4.64
N MET A 75 9.27 15.47 -4.83
CA MET A 75 9.15 14.21 -4.09
C MET A 75 9.31 14.37 -2.57
N ILE A 76 10.26 15.19 -2.13
CA ILE A 76 10.51 15.43 -0.70
C ILE A 76 9.45 16.35 -0.10
N GLU A 77 9.02 17.37 -0.85
CA GLU A 77 7.94 18.28 -0.46
C GLU A 77 6.62 17.51 -0.28
N TRP A 78 6.30 16.64 -1.24
CA TRP A 78 5.21 15.69 -1.11
C TRP A 78 5.39 14.88 0.18
N GLY A 79 6.57 14.29 0.40
CA GLY A 79 6.88 13.56 1.62
C GLY A 79 6.50 14.30 2.91
N SER A 80 7.00 15.52 3.05
CA SER A 80 6.74 16.37 4.21
C SER A 80 5.25 16.67 4.41
N ASN A 81 4.52 17.00 3.34
CA ASN A 81 3.09 17.33 3.39
C ASN A 81 2.20 16.15 3.80
N TRP A 82 2.68 14.93 3.62
CA TRP A 82 1.89 13.71 3.81
C TRP A 82 2.28 12.89 5.05
N GLN A 83 3.39 13.24 5.72
CA GLN A 83 3.94 12.52 6.87
C GLN A 83 3.00 12.50 8.10
N GLU A 84 2.45 13.65 8.49
CA GLU A 84 1.77 13.82 9.79
C GLU A 84 0.34 13.24 9.87
N LYS A 85 -0.06 12.44 8.90
CA LYS A 85 -1.45 11.96 8.83
C LYS A 85 -1.60 10.65 9.58
N GLN A 86 -2.43 10.65 10.62
CA GLN A 86 -2.66 9.53 11.55
C GLN A 86 -2.99 8.16 10.91
N GLU A 87 -3.45 8.12 9.65
CA GLU A 87 -3.78 6.88 8.93
C GLU A 87 -2.73 6.45 7.89
N ALA A 88 -1.62 7.20 7.79
CA ALA A 88 -0.53 6.89 6.86
C ALA A 88 0.28 5.71 7.43
N VAL A 89 0.38 4.63 6.64
CA VAL A 89 1.18 3.45 7.00
C VAL A 89 2.62 3.63 6.53
N GLY A 90 2.79 4.22 5.34
CA GLY A 90 4.11 4.48 4.77
C GLY A 90 4.02 5.05 3.37
N GLY A 91 5.06 5.78 3.00
CA GLY A 91 5.31 6.25 1.64
C GLY A 91 6.48 5.50 1.02
N PHE A 92 6.35 5.15 -0.26
CA PHE A 92 7.35 4.41 -1.01
C PHE A 92 7.63 5.06 -2.35
N PHE A 93 8.84 4.92 -2.86
CA PHE A 93 9.21 5.34 -4.21
C PHE A 93 10.05 4.25 -4.88
N PRO A 94 9.92 4.05 -6.20
CA PRO A 94 10.74 3.08 -6.92
C PRO A 94 12.20 3.55 -6.92
N GLN A 95 13.13 2.68 -6.51
CA GLN A 95 14.56 3.01 -6.61
C GLN A 95 15.02 3.03 -8.06
N THR A 96 14.42 2.18 -8.90
CA THR A 96 14.71 2.05 -10.32
C THR A 96 13.40 1.93 -11.11
N GLY A 97 13.36 2.52 -12.31
CA GLY A 97 12.19 2.52 -13.18
C GLY A 97 11.50 3.87 -13.28
N GLU A 98 10.19 3.90 -13.00
CA GLU A 98 9.35 5.09 -13.20
C GLU A 98 9.75 6.23 -12.25
N LEU A 99 10.38 7.27 -12.80
CA LEU A 99 10.75 8.47 -12.05
C LEU A 99 9.52 9.29 -11.67
N TYR A 100 9.67 10.06 -10.59
CA TYR A 100 8.63 10.96 -10.06
C TYR A 100 7.33 10.23 -9.67
N VAL A 101 7.41 8.93 -9.37
CA VAL A 101 6.29 8.16 -8.86
C VAL A 101 6.47 7.92 -7.37
N VAL A 102 5.39 8.14 -6.61
CA VAL A 102 5.31 7.76 -5.20
C VAL A 102 4.07 6.91 -4.95
N HIS A 103 4.22 5.92 -4.09
CA HIS A 103 3.15 5.08 -3.61
C HIS A 103 2.89 5.40 -2.13
N HIS A 104 1.67 5.80 -1.80
CA HIS A 104 1.25 6.06 -0.43
C HIS A 104 0.31 4.96 0.02
N LEU A 105 0.75 4.17 1.00
CA LEU A 105 -0.09 3.17 1.66
C LEU A 105 -0.77 3.78 2.87
N TRP A 106 -2.08 3.65 2.88
CA TRP A 106 -2.94 4.07 3.99
C TRP A 106 -3.56 2.85 4.64
N GLY A 107 -3.75 2.91 5.96
CA GLY A 107 -4.38 1.87 6.74
C GLY A 107 -5.40 2.47 7.67
N LYS A 108 -6.61 1.92 7.65
CA LYS A 108 -7.65 2.25 8.63
C LYS A 108 -8.09 0.96 9.32
N ARG A 109 -8.17 1.02 10.65
CA ARG A 109 -8.72 -0.08 11.44
C ARG A 109 -10.20 -0.24 11.09
N LYS A 110 -10.64 -1.46 10.81
CA LYS A 110 -12.06 -1.74 10.61
C LYS A 110 -12.76 -1.66 11.96
N THR A 111 -13.87 -0.95 12.04
CA THR A 111 -14.66 -0.90 13.27
C THR A 111 -15.51 -2.17 13.35
N LEU A 112 -15.18 -3.08 14.28
CA LEU A 112 -16.01 -4.26 14.55
C LEU A 112 -17.24 -3.88 15.40
N LEU A 113 -18.11 -3.02 14.87
CA LEU A 113 -19.44 -2.82 15.42
C LEU A 113 -20.32 -4.00 15.00
N GLY A 114 -20.48 -4.96 15.90
CA GLY A 114 -21.52 -6.00 15.86
C GLY A 114 -21.37 -6.99 14.72
N TRP A 115 -20.49 -7.98 14.88
CA TRP A 115 -20.72 -9.26 14.20
C TRP A 115 -21.70 -10.05 15.08
N PRO A 116 -22.93 -10.36 14.64
CA PRO A 116 -23.79 -11.23 15.41
C PRO A 116 -23.11 -12.60 15.52
N GLU A 117 -22.95 -13.10 16.74
CA GLU A 117 -22.51 -14.48 16.99
C GLU A 117 -23.46 -15.41 16.22
N GLY A 118 -22.93 -16.13 15.21
CA GLY A 118 -23.72 -17.08 14.40
C GLY A 118 -23.72 -16.82 12.88
N ALA A 119 -23.17 -15.71 12.38
CA ALA A 119 -23.06 -15.48 10.93
C ALA A 119 -21.86 -16.22 10.29
N LEU A 120 -21.91 -17.56 10.29
CA LEU A 120 -21.03 -18.40 9.48
C LEU A 120 -21.49 -18.35 8.02
N GLY A 121 -20.83 -17.55 7.19
CA GLY A 121 -21.03 -17.59 5.73
C GLY A 121 -21.04 -16.26 4.98
N VAL A 122 -21.10 -15.12 5.66
CA VAL A 122 -21.00 -13.80 4.99
C VAL A 122 -19.55 -13.37 4.88
N SER A 123 -19.12 -13.04 3.66
CA SER A 123 -17.77 -12.57 3.37
C SER A 123 -17.43 -11.34 4.23
N PRO A 124 -16.22 -11.26 4.83
CA PRO A 124 -15.78 -10.10 5.61
C PRO A 124 -15.85 -8.77 4.84
N LEU A 125 -15.88 -8.84 3.51
CA LEU A 125 -15.96 -7.69 2.62
C LEU A 125 -17.40 -7.20 2.38
N THR A 126 -18.41 -8.00 2.68
CA THR A 126 -19.83 -7.67 2.43
C THR A 126 -20.60 -7.30 3.70
N SER A 127 -19.92 -7.15 4.84
CA SER A 127 -20.59 -6.75 6.09
C SER A 127 -20.98 -5.26 6.06
N PRO A 128 -22.15 -4.89 6.64
CA PRO A 128 -22.59 -3.49 6.72
C PRO A 128 -21.59 -2.55 7.42
N SER A 129 -20.76 -3.10 8.32
CA SER A 129 -19.65 -2.37 8.96
C SER A 129 -18.54 -2.00 7.98
N THR A 130 -18.19 -2.87 7.02
CA THR A 130 -17.20 -2.55 5.98
C THR A 130 -17.68 -1.39 5.12
N TYR A 131 -18.97 -1.39 4.73
CA TYR A 131 -19.54 -0.31 3.92
C TYR A 131 -19.48 1.04 4.66
N ARG A 132 -19.84 1.06 5.94
CA ARG A 132 -19.69 2.27 6.78
C ARG A 132 -18.25 2.76 6.88
N ASP A 133 -17.29 1.85 7.08
CA ASP A 133 -15.87 2.23 7.15
C ASP A 133 -15.36 2.80 5.82
N LEU A 134 -15.82 2.27 4.68
CA LEU A 134 -15.53 2.80 3.35
C LEU A 134 -16.16 4.17 3.11
N GLN A 135 -17.41 4.37 3.53
CA GLN A 135 -18.12 5.65 3.41
C GLN A 135 -17.46 6.74 4.27
N SER A 136 -17.13 6.44 5.52
CA SER A 136 -16.38 7.35 6.40
C SER A 136 -15.02 7.73 5.79
N ARG A 137 -14.38 6.80 5.07
CA ARG A 137 -13.11 7.06 4.38
C ARG A 137 -13.30 7.94 3.15
N GLU A 138 -14.38 7.78 2.41
CA GLU A 138 -14.77 8.67 1.32
C GLU A 138 -15.03 10.09 1.83
N GLU A 139 -15.80 10.23 2.91
CA GLU A 139 -16.06 11.52 3.57
C GLU A 139 -14.77 12.18 4.04
N THR A 140 -13.85 11.43 4.66
CA THR A 140 -12.53 11.93 5.06
C THR A 140 -11.72 12.43 3.85
N GLY A 141 -11.79 11.69 2.73
CA GLY A 141 -11.19 12.09 1.47
C GLY A 141 -11.78 13.38 0.91
N ASN A 142 -13.11 13.49 0.90
CA ASN A 142 -13.83 14.66 0.40
C ASN A 142 -13.65 15.89 1.31
N ALA A 143 -13.56 15.69 2.62
CA ALA A 143 -13.27 16.75 3.58
C ALA A 143 -11.85 17.31 3.41
N ALA A 144 -10.87 16.47 3.04
CA ALA A 144 -9.52 16.93 2.75
C ALA A 144 -9.52 17.94 1.57
N TRP A 145 -10.27 17.66 0.50
CA TRP A 145 -10.44 18.57 -0.65
C TRP A 145 -11.07 19.92 -0.30
N ARG A 146 -11.78 20.03 0.82
CA ARG A 146 -12.39 21.29 1.27
C ARG A 146 -11.47 22.13 2.16
N ARG A 147 -10.30 21.61 2.55
CA ARG A 147 -9.33 22.39 3.34
C ARG A 147 -8.66 23.43 2.45
N ARG A 148 -8.52 24.66 2.95
CA ARG A 148 -7.80 25.73 2.24
C ARG A 148 -6.36 25.30 1.94
N GLY A 149 -5.89 25.57 0.71
CA GLY A 149 -4.53 25.24 0.26
C GLY A 149 -4.31 23.76 -0.07
N TRP A 150 -5.35 22.92 0.05
CA TRP A 150 -5.27 21.50 -0.33
C TRP A 150 -5.12 21.31 -1.84
N ASP A 151 -5.87 22.11 -2.60
CA ASP A 151 -5.82 22.21 -4.05
C ASP A 151 -4.45 22.70 -4.54
N GLU A 152 -3.90 23.74 -3.91
CA GLU A 152 -2.56 24.23 -4.21
C GLU A 152 -1.51 23.15 -3.94
N ASN A 153 -1.55 22.51 -2.76
CA ASN A 153 -0.61 21.44 -2.41
C ASN A 153 -0.63 20.28 -3.41
N VAL A 154 -1.83 19.83 -3.80
CA VAL A 154 -1.99 18.77 -4.81
C VAL A 154 -1.56 19.24 -6.21
N TYR A 155 -1.73 20.52 -6.54
CA TYR A 155 -1.30 21.06 -7.83
C TYR A 155 0.21 21.22 -7.93
N TYR A 156 0.86 21.61 -6.83
CA TYR A 156 2.31 21.87 -6.81
C TYR A 156 3.14 20.61 -6.56
N THR A 157 2.57 19.55 -5.99
CA THR A 157 3.26 18.27 -5.79
C THR A 157 3.05 17.29 -6.94
#